data_AF-A0A512NQJ9-F1
#
_entry.id   AF-A0A512NQJ9-F1
#
_cell.length_a   1.000
_cell.length_b   1.000
_cell.length_c   1.000
_cell.angle_alpha   90.00
_cell.angle_beta   90.00
_cell.angle_gamma   90.00
#
_symmetry.space_group_name_H-M   'P 1'
#
loop_
_entity.id
_entity.type
_entity.pdbx_description
1 polymer ?
#
loop_
_entity_poly.entity_id
_entity_poly.type
_entity_poly.pdbx_seq_one_letter_code
_entity_poly.pdbx_strand_id
1 'polypeptide(L)'
;MPIRWGVNHAARLVSATGTGVLVKTDFDAYLDDLASAATLTYGKIFRMDNCRLALSKDDLVSIGARIRSHEVDQLMGRVAVVATSDEIYEQAEKFNTKVLAARPLRVFRDVASAFAWLSEVPIDPAQFANFRTVVR
;
A
#
# COMPACT_ATOMS: atom_id res chain seq x y z
N MET A 1 -9.62 0.60 15.83
CA MET A 1 -8.83 0.69 14.59
C MET A 1 -7.35 0.45 14.91
N PRO A 2 -6.84 -0.74 14.58
CA PRO A 2 -5.44 -1.14 14.79
C PRO A 2 -4.47 -0.56 13.76
N ILE A 3 -4.96 0.14 12.72
CA ILE A 3 -4.13 0.90 11.78
C ILE A 3 -4.19 2.37 12.17
N ARG A 4 -3.06 2.94 12.58
CA ARG A 4 -2.89 4.37 12.81
C ARG A 4 -2.16 4.98 11.61
N TRP A 5 -2.63 6.10 11.10
CA TRP A 5 -2.02 6.73 9.95
C TRP A 5 -1.93 8.26 10.09
N GLY A 6 -1.01 8.85 9.34
CA GLY A 6 -0.83 10.29 9.23
C GLY A 6 -0.27 10.66 7.86
N VAL A 7 -0.39 11.94 7.50
CA VAL A 7 0.03 12.46 6.20
C VAL A 7 1.06 13.56 6.37
N ASN A 8 2.11 13.50 5.56
CA ASN A 8 3.05 14.57 5.32
C ASN A 8 2.82 15.12 3.91
N HIS A 9 2.12 16.25 3.80
CA HIS A 9 1.81 16.87 2.52
C HIS A 9 3.05 17.41 1.79
N ALA A 10 4.03 17.93 2.53
CA ALA A 10 5.27 18.45 1.93
C ALA A 10 6.05 17.36 1.21
N ALA A 11 6.11 16.16 1.80
CA ALA A 11 6.75 14.99 1.20
C ALA A 11 5.81 14.16 0.31
N ARG A 12 4.53 14.54 0.19
CA ARG A 12 3.46 13.74 -0.44
C ARG A 12 3.50 12.27 0.00
N LEU A 13 3.59 12.05 1.31
CA LEU A 13 3.78 10.74 1.91
C LEU A 13 2.72 10.48 3.00
N VAL A 14 2.15 9.27 2.98
CA VAL A 14 1.31 8.75 4.05
C VAL A 14 2.12 7.73 4.84
N SER A 15 2.14 7.88 6.16
CA SER A 15 2.71 6.90 7.07
C SER A 15 1.59 6.17 7.81
N ALA A 16 1.58 4.85 7.73
CA ALA A 16 0.64 3.99 8.44
C ALA A 16 1.39 2.99 9.30
N THR A 17 0.85 2.65 10.47
CA THR A 17 1.39 1.66 11.39
C THR A 17 0.27 0.74 11.83
N GLY A 18 0.44 -0.56 11.61
CA GLY A 18 -0.44 -1.60 12.13
C GLY A 18 0.00 -2.04 13.51
N THR A 19 -0.95 -2.28 14.42
CA THR A 19 -0.72 -2.80 15.77
C THR A 19 -1.73 -3.90 16.11
N GLY A 20 -1.28 -5.03 16.66
CA GLY A 20 -2.17 -6.12 17.04
C GLY A 20 -2.64 -6.96 15.85
N VAL A 21 -3.88 -7.42 15.85
CA VAL A 21 -4.43 -8.25 14.77
C VAL A 21 -5.13 -7.35 13.76
N LEU A 22 -4.69 -7.38 12.51
CA LEU A 22 -5.31 -6.65 11.41
C LEU A 22 -6.27 -7.57 10.66
N VAL A 23 -7.51 -7.13 10.52
CA VAL A 23 -8.57 -7.81 9.76
C VAL A 23 -8.99 -6.98 8.56
N LYS A 24 -9.81 -7.56 7.66
CA LYS A 24 -10.27 -6.89 6.43
C LYS A 24 -10.88 -5.51 6.69
N THR A 25 -11.74 -5.39 7.70
CA THR A 25 -12.42 -4.13 8.03
C THR A 25 -11.47 -3.00 8.40
N ASP A 26 -10.28 -3.30 8.91
CA ASP A 26 -9.29 -2.28 9.22
C ASP A 26 -8.65 -1.70 7.96
N PHE A 27 -8.40 -2.54 6.95
CA PHE A 27 -7.92 -2.10 5.65
C PHE A 27 -8.99 -1.33 4.89
N ASP A 28 -10.24 -1.79 4.96
CA ASP A 28 -11.38 -1.11 4.37
C ASP A 28 -11.53 0.32 4.91
N ALA A 29 -11.55 0.46 6.24
CA ALA A 29 -11.63 1.77 6.88
C ALA A 29 -10.42 2.65 6.55
N TYR A 30 -9.22 2.08 6.54
CA TYR A 30 -8.01 2.80 6.14
C TYR A 30 -8.09 3.33 4.70
N LEU A 31 -8.60 2.53 3.75
CA LEU A 31 -8.75 2.96 2.36
C LEU A 31 -9.80 4.09 2.22
N ASP A 32 -10.90 4.01 2.97
CA ASP A 32 -11.93 5.07 3.00
C ASP A 32 -11.40 6.39 3.57
N ASP A 33 -10.65 6.32 4.65
CA ASP A 33 -9.98 7.46 5.25
C ASP A 33 -9.02 8.15 4.27
N LEU A 34 -8.21 7.36 3.54
CA LEU A 34 -7.28 7.89 2.55
C LEU A 34 -7.97 8.54 1.35
N ALA A 35 -9.08 7.93 0.88
CA ALA A 35 -9.90 8.47 -0.18
C ALA A 35 -10.52 9.81 0.24
N SER A 36 -11.10 9.86 1.44
CA SER A 36 -11.68 11.08 2.01
C SER A 36 -10.66 12.20 2.20
N ALA A 37 -9.40 11.86 2.50
CA ALA A 37 -8.31 12.82 2.63
C ALA A 37 -7.64 13.22 1.30
N ALA A 38 -8.11 12.71 0.16
CA ALA A 38 -7.52 12.92 -1.17
C ALA A 38 -6.00 12.58 -1.26
N THR A 39 -5.55 11.61 -0.46
CA THR A 39 -4.13 11.20 -0.38
C THR A 39 -3.83 9.91 -1.14
N LEU A 40 -4.76 9.41 -1.95
CA LEU A 40 -4.60 8.18 -2.72
C LEU A 40 -3.38 8.25 -3.66
N THR A 41 -3.08 9.42 -4.22
CA THR A 41 -1.91 9.65 -5.09
C THR A 41 -0.57 9.75 -4.36
N TYR A 42 -0.56 9.76 -3.02
CA TYR A 42 0.66 9.92 -2.24
C TYR A 42 1.36 8.59 -2.05
N GLY A 43 2.69 8.61 -2.00
CA GLY A 43 3.47 7.45 -1.57
C GLY A 43 3.01 7.01 -0.19
N LYS A 44 3.07 5.71 0.10
CA LYS A 44 2.62 5.16 1.38
C LYS A 44 3.72 4.28 1.96
N ILE A 45 4.03 4.50 3.23
CA ILE A 45 4.85 3.59 4.01
C ILE A 45 3.97 2.93 5.08
N PHE A 46 3.92 1.61 5.09
CA PHE A 46 3.09 0.83 6.01
C PHE A 46 3.99 -0.02 6.90
N ARG A 47 4.05 0.32 8.20
CA ARG A 47 4.87 -0.38 9.18
C ARG A 47 4.07 -1.47 9.87
N MET A 48 4.63 -2.68 9.90
CA MET A 48 3.95 -3.88 10.41
C MET A 48 4.64 -4.49 11.64
N ASP A 49 5.54 -3.74 12.28
CA ASP A 49 6.48 -4.22 13.32
C ASP A 49 5.81 -5.00 14.47
N ASN A 50 4.57 -4.65 14.83
CA ASN A 50 3.85 -5.26 15.95
C ASN A 50 2.45 -5.71 15.55
N CYS A 51 2.29 -6.27 14.34
CA CYS A 51 0.98 -6.72 13.90
C CYS A 51 1.00 -8.10 13.25
N ARG A 52 -0.15 -8.75 13.22
CA ARG A 52 -0.41 -10.01 12.51
C ARG A 52 -1.57 -9.82 11.56
N LEU A 53 -1.48 -10.39 10.35
CA LEU A 53 -2.58 -10.40 9.40
C LEU A 53 -3.52 -11.57 9.68
N ALA A 54 -4.79 -11.28 9.95
CA ALA A 54 -5.88 -12.24 10.00
C ALA A 54 -6.77 -12.04 8.77
N LEU A 55 -6.23 -12.40 7.60
CA LEU A 55 -6.89 -12.25 6.30
C LEU A 55 -7.01 -13.62 5.60
N SER A 56 -8.23 -13.96 5.20
CA SER A 56 -8.50 -15.09 4.31
C SER A 56 -8.12 -14.76 2.87
N LYS A 57 -8.10 -15.77 1.99
CA LYS A 57 -7.86 -15.54 0.55
C LYS A 57 -8.91 -14.60 -0.07
N ASP A 58 -10.17 -14.75 0.33
CA ASP A 58 -11.27 -13.92 -0.19
C ASP A 58 -11.15 -12.47 0.30
N ASP A 59 -10.64 -12.26 1.52
CA ASP A 59 -10.33 -10.92 2.02
C ASP A 59 -9.25 -10.25 1.15
N LEU A 60 -8.20 -10.99 0.78
CA LEU A 60 -7.14 -10.48 -0.10
C LEU A 60 -7.68 -10.07 -1.47
N VAL A 61 -8.55 -10.90 -2.05
CA VAL A 61 -9.19 -10.62 -3.34
C VAL A 61 -10.08 -9.37 -3.24
N SER A 62 -10.86 -9.27 -2.17
CA SER A 62 -11.76 -8.13 -1.94
C SER A 62 -11.00 -6.83 -1.72
N ILE A 63 -9.96 -6.83 -0.89
CA ILE A 63 -9.08 -5.67 -0.67
C ILE A 63 -8.41 -5.28 -2.00
N GLY A 64 -7.89 -6.25 -2.76
CA GLY A 64 -7.27 -6.00 -4.06
C GLY A 64 -8.25 -5.44 -5.10
N ALA A 65 -9.51 -5.87 -5.11
CA ALA A 65 -10.55 -5.31 -5.97
C ALA A 65 -10.85 -3.84 -5.64
N ARG A 66 -10.89 -3.50 -4.35
CA ARG A 66 -11.13 -2.13 -3.90
C ARG A 66 -9.95 -1.19 -4.21
N ILE A 67 -8.72 -1.67 -4.06
CA ILE A 67 -7.54 -0.91 -4.49
C ILE A 67 -7.64 -0.60 -5.99
N ARG A 68 -7.97 -1.62 -6.80
CA ARG A 68 -8.13 -1.45 -8.26
C ARG A 68 -9.26 -0.51 -8.64
N SER A 69 -10.39 -0.50 -7.93
CA SER A 69 -11.46 0.47 -8.25
C SER A 69 -10.99 1.91 -8.07
N HIS A 70 -10.10 2.18 -7.12
CA HIS A 70 -9.48 3.50 -6.99
C HIS A 70 -8.42 3.78 -8.08
N GLU A 71 -7.74 2.76 -8.61
CA GLU A 71 -6.78 2.90 -9.72
C GLU A 71 -7.44 3.30 -11.05
N VAL A 72 -8.73 2.98 -11.24
CA VAL A 72 -9.49 3.36 -12.45
C VAL A 72 -9.62 4.88 -12.54
N ASP A 73 -9.88 5.55 -11.41
CA ASP A 73 -10.19 6.98 -11.37
C ASP A 73 -8.96 7.86 -11.12
N GLN A 74 -7.90 7.33 -10.47
CA GLN A 74 -6.71 8.11 -10.12
C GLN A 74 -5.46 7.26 -9.91
N LEU A 75 -4.29 7.87 -10.13
CA LEU A 75 -3.00 7.22 -9.94
C LEU A 75 -2.74 6.92 -8.46
N MET A 76 -2.66 5.65 -8.09
CA MET A 76 -2.26 5.25 -6.73
C MET A 76 -0.76 5.44 -6.53
N GLY A 77 -0.37 6.03 -5.40
CA GLY A 77 1.04 6.18 -5.05
C GLY A 77 1.73 4.85 -4.74
N ARG A 78 3.06 4.85 -4.85
CA ARG A 78 3.91 3.70 -4.49
C ARG A 78 3.68 3.29 -3.05
N VAL A 79 3.71 1.99 -2.77
CA VAL A 79 3.53 1.45 -1.41
C VAL A 79 4.76 0.70 -0.96
N ALA A 80 5.39 1.16 0.11
CA ALA A 80 6.44 0.44 0.81
C ALA A 80 5.85 -0.20 2.07
N VAL A 81 5.98 -1.51 2.21
CA VAL A 81 5.61 -2.23 3.43
C VAL A 81 6.88 -2.52 4.21
N VAL A 82 6.93 -2.17 5.49
CA VAL A 82 8.06 -2.49 6.36
C VAL A 82 7.65 -3.61 7.30
N ALA A 83 8.31 -4.75 7.15
CA ALA A 83 8.09 -5.95 7.94
C ALA A 83 9.44 -6.44 8.49
N THR A 84 9.66 -6.21 9.78
CA THR A 84 10.94 -6.53 10.44
C THR A 84 11.07 -8.02 10.78
N SER A 85 9.96 -8.72 11.06
CA SER A 85 9.96 -10.16 11.33
C SER A 85 9.79 -11.00 10.06
N ASP A 86 10.38 -12.20 10.05
CA ASP A 86 10.29 -13.13 8.91
C ASP A 86 8.86 -13.57 8.62
N GLU A 87 8.08 -13.87 9.65
CA GLU A 87 6.68 -14.27 9.50
C GLU A 87 5.86 -13.19 8.79
N ILE A 88 6.01 -11.93 9.20
CA ILE A 88 5.26 -10.81 8.62
C ILE A 88 5.79 -10.45 7.25
N TYR A 89 7.10 -10.55 7.01
CA TYR A 89 7.67 -10.36 5.69
C TYR A 89 7.14 -11.38 4.69
N GLU A 90 7.11 -12.68 5.05
CA GLU A 90 6.53 -13.71 4.20
C GLU A 90 5.04 -13.47 3.94
N GLN A 91 4.29 -13.07 4.95
CA GLN A 91 2.86 -12.76 4.79
C GLN A 91 2.65 -11.54 3.87
N ALA A 92 3.47 -10.49 4.02
CA ALA A 92 3.42 -9.30 3.18
C ALA A 92 3.83 -9.60 1.72
N GLU A 93 4.82 -10.45 1.49
CA GLU A 93 5.21 -10.89 0.15
C GLU A 93 4.14 -11.79 -0.49
N LYS A 94 3.54 -12.70 0.30
CA LYS A 94 2.38 -13.49 -0.15
C LYS A 94 1.19 -12.60 -0.50
N PHE A 95 0.98 -11.51 0.24
CA PHE A 95 -0.01 -10.48 -0.08
C PHE A 95 0.35 -9.78 -1.39
N ASN A 96 1.58 -9.29 -1.52
CA ASN A 96 2.08 -8.59 -2.71
C ASN A 96 1.90 -9.43 -3.99
N THR A 97 2.27 -10.71 -3.94
CA THR A 97 2.16 -11.63 -5.09
C THR A 97 0.71 -11.90 -5.50
N LYS A 98 -0.23 -11.89 -4.53
CA LYS A 98 -1.65 -12.23 -4.77
C LYS A 98 -2.51 -11.02 -5.10
N VAL A 99 -2.12 -9.85 -4.62
CA VAL A 99 -2.82 -8.61 -4.90
C VAL A 99 -2.36 -8.10 -6.25
N LEU A 100 -3.13 -8.46 -7.28
CA LEU A 100 -3.00 -7.92 -8.62
C LEU A 100 -3.45 -6.45 -8.61
N ALA A 101 -2.58 -5.55 -8.16
CA ALA A 101 -2.77 -4.10 -8.25
C ALA A 101 -1.74 -3.54 -9.25
N ALA A 102 -2.11 -2.54 -10.05
CA ALA A 102 -1.22 -1.94 -11.05
C ALA A 102 -0.16 -1.01 -10.42
N ARG A 103 -0.23 -0.77 -9.10
CA ARG A 103 0.72 0.06 -8.38
C ARG A 103 2.03 -0.67 -8.01
N PRO A 104 3.17 0.03 -8.02
CA PRO A 104 4.41 -0.50 -7.45
C PRO A 104 4.28 -0.70 -5.93
N LEU A 105 4.38 -1.95 -5.47
CA LEU A 105 4.48 -2.32 -4.06
C LEU A 105 5.79 -3.09 -3.80
N ARG A 106 6.48 -2.75 -2.71
CA ARG A 106 7.69 -3.47 -2.26
C ARG A 106 7.67 -3.68 -0.75
N VAL A 107 8.15 -4.83 -0.30
CA VAL A 107 8.34 -5.13 1.13
C VAL A 107 9.81 -4.91 1.49
N PHE A 108 10.05 -4.27 2.62
CA PHE A 108 11.35 -3.93 3.15
C PHE A 108 11.50 -4.45 4.58
N ARG A 109 12.74 -4.74 4.97
CA ARG A 109 13.08 -5.11 6.36
C ARG A 109 13.34 -3.92 7.25
N ASP A 110 13.61 -2.76 6.67
CA ASP A 110 13.93 -1.55 7.38
C ASP A 110 13.24 -0.32 6.76
N VAL A 111 13.05 0.69 7.61
CA VAL A 111 12.33 1.92 7.25
C VAL A 111 13.16 2.84 6.37
N ALA A 112 14.50 2.81 6.51
CA ALA A 112 15.38 3.71 5.77
C ALA A 112 15.38 3.36 4.28
N SER A 113 15.51 2.07 3.94
CA SER A 113 15.43 1.55 2.58
C SER A 113 14.06 1.79 1.96
N ALA A 114 12.99 1.60 2.73
CA ALA A 114 11.63 1.89 2.28
C ALA A 114 11.45 3.37 1.92
N PHE A 115 11.94 4.27 2.78
CA PHE A 115 11.85 5.71 2.55
C PHE A 115 12.73 6.16 1.37
N ALA A 116 13.93 5.62 1.23
CA ALA A 116 14.81 5.89 0.09
C ALA A 116 14.13 5.51 -1.23
N TRP A 117 13.54 4.30 -1.30
CA TRP A 117 12.83 3.85 -2.50
C TRP A 117 11.58 4.69 -2.85
N LEU A 118 10.86 5.16 -1.82
CA LEU A 118 9.74 6.08 -2.01
C LEU A 118 10.19 7.47 -2.50
N SER A 119 11.43 7.86 -2.19
CA SER A 119 12.02 9.15 -2.54
C SER A 119 12.77 9.13 -3.89
N GLU A 120 13.12 7.95 -4.41
CA GLU A 120 14.03 7.78 -5.55
C GLU A 120 13.49 8.29 -6.90
N VAL A 121 12.17 8.45 -7.10
CA VAL A 121 11.62 9.03 -8.34
C VAL A 121 10.26 9.69 -8.05
N PRO A 122 10.01 10.94 -8.52
CA PRO A 122 8.65 11.47 -8.59
C PRO A 122 7.75 10.50 -9.35
N ILE A 123 6.51 10.31 -8.91
CA ILE A 123 5.54 9.51 -9.65
C ILE A 123 5.29 10.24 -10.99
N ASP A 124 5.97 9.82 -12.06
CA ASP A 124 5.81 10.41 -13.39
C ASP A 124 4.55 9.86 -14.06
N PRO A 125 3.53 10.71 -14.33
CA PRO A 125 2.34 10.30 -15.06
C PRO A 125 2.64 9.73 -16.44
N ALA A 126 3.76 10.10 -17.06
CA ALA A 126 4.14 9.70 -18.42
C ALA A 126 4.57 8.23 -18.54
N GLN A 127 5.07 7.59 -17.47
CA GLN A 127 5.42 6.15 -17.50
C GLN A 127 4.20 5.25 -17.77
N PHE A 128 2.98 5.76 -17.55
CA PHE A 128 1.73 5.00 -17.72
C PHE A 128 1.01 5.26 -19.04
N ALA A 129 1.34 6.33 -19.77
CA ALA A 129 0.85 6.51 -21.14
C ALA A 129 1.22 5.32 -22.04
N ASN A 130 2.38 4.69 -21.77
CA ASN A 130 2.86 3.50 -22.47
C ASN A 130 2.15 2.19 -22.06
N PHE A 131 1.57 2.11 -20.85
CA PHE A 131 0.85 0.91 -20.41
C PHE A 131 -0.54 0.78 -21.04
N ARG A 132 -1.16 1.90 -21.43
CA ARG A 132 -2.44 1.89 -22.17
C ARG A 132 -2.31 1.43 -23.62
N THR A 133 -1.10 1.31 -24.16
CA THR A 133 -0.86 0.91 -25.56
C THR A 133 -0.66 -0.60 -25.72
N VAL A 134 -0.43 -1.35 -24.64
CA VAL A 134 -0.18 -2.81 -24.69
C VAL A 134 -1.39 -3.59 -24.16
N VAL A 135 -2.58 -3.26 -24.65
CA VAL A 135 -3.71 -4.20 -24.71
C VAL A 135 -4.40 -3.93 -26.04
N ARG A 136 -4.00 -4.68 -27.08
CA ARG A 136 -4.73 -4.80 -28.35
C ARG A 136 -4.92 -6.27 -28.63
#